data_AF-W7B9Q3-F1
#
_entry.id   AF-W7B9Q3-F1
#
_cell.length_a   1.000
_cell.length_b   1.000
_cell.length_c   1.000
_cell.angle_alpha   90.00
_cell.angle_beta   90.00
_cell.angle_gamma   90.00
#
_symmetry.space_group_name_H-M   'P 1'
#
loop_
_entity.id
_entity.type
_entity.pdbx_description
1 polymer ?
#
loop_
_entity_poly.entity_id
_entity_poly.type
_entity_poly.pdbx_seq_one_letter_code
_entity_poly.pdbx_strand_id
1 'polypeptide(L)'
;MTYQGSLTQLKEVERLVHDRTAYEFLKENFDGPKMDQDQMLWLHESLRSSELAETDKYRVITATLYVILAHDTHEGIDEKGDAHKLTLKERELTVLAGDYYSALYYRTMAELGMIDLLRALQRGVQKMNTAKTNIYQLHVSSDEQYASEFRAASAAIFSEFARYFGKTDAFILLAEHVLALKKTV
;
A
#
# COMPACT_ATOMS: atom_id res chain seq x y z
N MET A 1 21.83 11.75 7.88
CA MET A 1 22.07 10.29 7.90
C MET A 1 22.23 9.82 6.48
N THR A 2 23.27 9.03 6.21
CA THR A 2 23.66 8.56 4.87
C THR A 2 22.67 7.52 4.34
N TYR A 3 22.38 7.53 3.04
CA TYR A 3 21.44 6.64 2.32
C TYR A 3 21.54 5.15 2.71
N GLN A 4 22.75 4.65 2.98
CA GLN A 4 23.02 3.28 3.45
C GLN A 4 22.45 2.93 4.84
N GLY A 5 22.30 3.92 5.73
CA GLY A 5 21.67 3.74 7.04
C GLY A 5 20.19 3.43 6.91
N SER A 6 19.49 4.12 5.99
CA SER A 6 18.07 3.87 5.73
C SER A 6 17.82 2.48 5.13
N LEU A 7 18.71 1.99 4.26
CA LEU A 7 18.61 0.66 3.65
C LEU A 7 18.79 -0.48 4.67
N THR A 8 19.65 -0.28 5.67
CA THR A 8 19.87 -1.26 6.73
C THR A 8 18.66 -1.31 7.67
N GLN A 9 18.07 -0.15 7.95
CA GLN A 9 16.84 -0.03 8.73
C GLN A 9 15.62 -0.61 7.99
N LEU A 10 15.53 -0.43 6.67
CA LEU A 10 14.50 -1.04 5.80
C LEU A 10 14.53 -2.58 5.83
N LYS A 11 15.71 -3.20 5.92
CA LYS A 11 15.82 -4.66 6.08
C LYS A 11 15.33 -5.15 7.45
N GLU A 12 15.47 -4.32 8.49
CA GLU A 12 14.99 -4.66 9.84
C GLU A 12 13.46 -4.53 9.92
N VAL A 13 12.89 -3.54 9.22
CA VAL A 13 11.44 -3.43 8.94
C VAL A 13 10.94 -4.71 8.28
N GLU A 14 11.59 -5.15 7.20
CA GLU A 14 11.28 -6.39 6.49
C GLU A 14 11.38 -7.64 7.39
N ARG A 15 12.25 -7.66 8.40
CA ARG A 15 12.40 -8.80 9.31
C ARG A 15 11.33 -8.88 10.40
N LEU A 16 10.81 -7.74 10.86
CA LEU A 16 9.78 -7.65 11.91
C LEU A 16 8.36 -7.99 11.41
N VAL A 17 8.24 -8.20 10.10
CA VAL A 17 6.99 -8.33 9.34
C VAL A 17 6.42 -9.77 9.35
N HIS A 18 7.19 -10.80 9.72
CA HIS A 18 6.81 -12.16 9.37
C HIS A 18 6.53 -13.10 10.55
N ASP A 19 5.33 -13.69 10.56
CA ASP A 19 5.22 -15.11 10.95
C ASP A 19 6.01 -15.90 9.89
N ARG A 20 7.14 -16.45 10.33
CA ARG A 20 8.18 -16.98 9.45
C ARG A 20 7.64 -18.08 8.54
N THR A 21 6.68 -18.87 9.02
CA THR A 21 6.11 -19.99 8.27
C THR A 21 5.15 -19.54 7.15
N ALA A 22 4.26 -18.59 7.43
CA ALA A 22 3.32 -18.09 6.41
C ALA A 22 4.04 -17.29 5.32
N TYR A 23 5.07 -16.52 5.70
CA TYR A 23 5.88 -15.79 4.72
C TYR A 23 6.73 -16.71 3.85
N GLU A 24 7.41 -17.70 4.44
CA GLU A 24 8.18 -18.69 3.67
C GLU A 24 7.27 -19.45 2.71
N PHE A 25 6.08 -19.85 3.16
CA PHE A 25 5.08 -20.50 2.29
C PHE A 25 4.64 -19.60 1.13
N LEU A 26 4.27 -18.35 1.39
CA LEU A 26 3.87 -17.40 0.34
C LEU A 26 5.01 -17.13 -0.64
N LYS A 27 6.23 -16.91 -0.14
CA LYS A 27 7.41 -16.67 -0.99
C LYS A 27 7.70 -17.82 -1.95
N GLU A 28 7.44 -19.06 -1.53
CA GLU A 28 7.67 -20.25 -2.37
C GLU A 28 6.51 -20.56 -3.33
N ASN A 29 5.31 -20.04 -3.07
CA ASN A 29 4.08 -20.46 -3.76
C ASN A 29 3.30 -19.31 -4.43
N PHE A 30 3.67 -18.05 -4.23
CA PHE A 30 2.94 -16.88 -4.70
C PHE A 30 3.89 -15.81 -5.26
N ASP A 31 3.71 -15.47 -6.54
CA ASP A 31 4.38 -14.35 -7.20
C ASP A 31 3.54 -13.08 -7.06
N GLY A 32 3.75 -12.37 -5.95
CA GLY A 32 2.94 -11.21 -5.54
C GLY A 32 3.45 -9.85 -6.01
N PRO A 33 2.70 -8.77 -5.74
CA PRO A 33 3.14 -7.42 -6.05
C PRO A 33 4.45 -7.08 -5.33
N LYS A 34 5.38 -6.46 -6.06
CA LYS A 34 6.66 -6.00 -5.50
C LYS A 34 6.46 -4.74 -4.68
N MET A 35 7.15 -4.66 -3.56
CA MET A 35 7.12 -3.48 -2.70
C MET A 35 7.78 -2.27 -3.39
N ASP A 36 7.06 -1.15 -3.48
CA ASP A 36 7.59 0.08 -4.07
C ASP A 36 8.49 0.84 -3.08
N GLN A 37 9.79 0.90 -3.39
CA GLN A 37 10.78 1.61 -2.59
C GLN A 37 10.50 3.11 -2.44
N ASP A 38 9.90 3.75 -3.47
CA ASP A 38 9.59 5.17 -3.39
C ASP A 38 8.42 5.40 -2.43
N GLN A 39 7.43 4.51 -2.44
CA GLN A 39 6.33 4.56 -1.49
C GLN A 39 6.83 4.41 -0.04
N MET A 40 7.78 3.51 0.21
CA MET A 40 8.42 3.39 1.52
C MET A 40 9.12 4.69 1.93
N LEU A 41 9.85 5.33 1.01
CA LEU A 41 10.53 6.58 1.28
C LEU A 41 9.54 7.71 1.62
N TRP A 42 8.46 7.84 0.86
CA TRP A 42 7.44 8.87 1.11
C TRP A 42 6.69 8.65 2.43
N LEU A 43 6.40 7.40 2.80
CA LEU A 43 5.82 7.06 4.11
C LEU A 43 6.80 7.40 5.25
N HIS A 44 8.08 7.09 5.08
CA HIS A 44 9.12 7.45 6.04
C HIS A 44 9.25 8.97 6.22
N GLU A 45 9.33 9.73 5.12
CA GLU A 45 9.40 11.19 5.17
C GLU A 45 8.13 11.82 5.78
N SER A 46 6.98 11.16 5.61
CA SER A 46 5.71 11.54 6.23
C SER A 46 5.78 11.50 7.77
N LEU A 47 6.59 10.59 8.33
CA LEU A 47 6.78 10.42 9.78
C LEU A 47 7.92 11.22 10.38
N ARG A 48 8.73 11.91 9.57
CA ARG A 48 9.98 12.55 10.04
C ARG A 48 9.79 13.51 11.22
N SER A 49 8.65 14.17 11.29
CA SER A 49 8.28 15.15 12.32
C SER A 49 7.35 14.59 13.41
N SER A 50 7.07 13.27 13.41
CA SER A 50 6.23 12.66 14.45
C SER A 50 7.02 12.35 15.71
N GLU A 51 6.34 12.38 16.85
CA GLU A 51 6.88 12.06 18.18
C GLU A 51 6.94 10.54 18.45
N LEU A 52 6.60 9.72 17.46
CA LEU A 52 6.64 8.27 17.61
C LEU A 52 8.08 7.79 17.82
N ALA A 53 8.23 6.77 18.67
CA ALA A 53 9.48 6.04 18.76
C ALA A 53 9.84 5.45 17.39
N GLU A 54 11.13 5.38 17.06
CA GLU A 54 11.59 4.87 15.75
C GLU A 54 11.05 3.46 15.48
N THR A 55 10.99 2.59 16.50
CA THR A 55 10.39 1.25 16.39
C THR A 55 8.93 1.29 15.97
N ASP A 56 8.16 2.24 16.48
CA ASP A 56 6.74 2.37 16.13
C ASP A 56 6.55 3.03 14.77
N LYS A 57 7.42 3.96 14.37
CA LYS A 57 7.44 4.48 12.99
C LYS A 57 7.60 3.33 11.99
N TYR A 58 8.55 2.44 12.22
CA TYR A 58 8.75 1.26 11.38
C TYR A 58 7.51 0.36 11.33
N ARG A 59 6.91 0.04 12.47
CA ARG A 59 5.69 -0.78 12.54
C ARG A 59 4.50 -0.11 11.83
N VAL A 60 4.34 1.20 11.95
CA VAL A 60 3.30 1.98 11.27
C VAL A 60 3.51 1.97 9.75
N ILE A 61 4.74 2.17 9.28
CA ILE A 61 5.09 2.09 7.85
C ILE A 61 4.79 0.70 7.32
N THR A 62 5.29 -0.34 8.01
CA THR A 62 5.01 -1.74 7.71
C THR A 62 3.52 -2.02 7.57
N ALA A 63 2.73 -1.61 8.56
CA ALA A 63 1.29 -1.85 8.55
C ALA A 63 0.62 -1.14 7.37
N THR A 64 1.06 0.07 7.06
CA THR A 64 0.55 0.82 5.90
C THR A 64 0.91 0.12 4.59
N LEU A 65 2.12 -0.41 4.46
CA LEU A 65 2.54 -1.19 3.29
C LEU A 65 1.74 -2.49 3.16
N TYR A 66 1.39 -3.15 4.26
CA TYR A 66 0.53 -4.34 4.18
C TYR A 66 -0.84 -4.05 3.60
N VAL A 67 -1.50 -2.96 4.00
CA VAL A 67 -2.82 -2.66 3.43
C VAL A 67 -2.70 -2.34 1.94
N ILE A 68 -1.63 -1.65 1.51
CA ILE A 68 -1.35 -1.42 0.09
C ILE A 68 -1.14 -2.77 -0.64
N LEU A 69 -0.26 -3.62 -0.13
CA LEU A 69 0.04 -4.94 -0.70
C LEU A 69 -1.20 -5.84 -0.74
N ALA A 70 -2.05 -5.80 0.28
CA ALA A 70 -3.29 -6.57 0.31
C ALA A 70 -4.20 -6.19 -0.87
N HIS A 71 -4.36 -4.88 -1.10
CA HIS A 71 -5.18 -4.39 -2.20
C HIS A 71 -4.56 -4.66 -3.56
N ASP A 72 -3.27 -4.39 -3.74
CA ASP A 72 -2.57 -4.69 -5.00
C ASP A 72 -2.56 -6.20 -5.29
N THR A 73 -2.53 -7.04 -4.25
CA THR A 73 -2.63 -8.51 -4.39
C THR A 73 -4.01 -8.93 -4.92
N HIS A 74 -5.10 -8.34 -4.40
CA HIS A 74 -6.44 -8.65 -4.90
C HIS A 74 -6.67 -8.22 -6.35
N GLU A 75 -5.93 -7.24 -6.86
CA GLU A 75 -5.99 -6.86 -8.28
C GLU A 75 -5.41 -7.92 -9.22
N GLY A 76 -4.58 -8.84 -8.71
CA GLY A 76 -4.03 -9.93 -9.49
C GLY A 76 -5.03 -11.04 -9.82
N ILE A 77 -6.24 -10.99 -9.27
CA ILE A 77 -7.29 -11.99 -9.52
C ILE A 77 -7.86 -11.78 -10.93
N ASP A 78 -7.76 -12.81 -11.77
CA ASP A 78 -8.21 -12.74 -13.16
C ASP A 78 -9.74 -12.66 -13.30
N GLU A 79 -10.20 -11.85 -14.25
CA GLU A 79 -11.62 -11.62 -14.57
C GLU A 79 -12.04 -12.20 -15.92
N LYS A 80 -13.34 -12.41 -16.13
CA LYS A 80 -13.89 -12.92 -17.39
C LYS A 80 -13.57 -11.97 -18.55
N GLY A 81 -12.52 -12.27 -19.31
CA GLY A 81 -12.03 -11.44 -20.40
C GLY A 81 -10.51 -11.33 -20.45
N ASP A 82 -9.84 -11.63 -19.33
CA ASP A 82 -8.38 -11.55 -19.25
C ASP A 82 -7.69 -12.56 -20.15
N ALA A 83 -6.65 -12.09 -20.84
CA ALA A 83 -5.85 -12.89 -21.76
C ALA A 83 -5.09 -14.03 -21.05
N HIS A 84 -4.71 -13.82 -19.79
CA HIS A 84 -4.08 -14.82 -18.94
C HIS A 84 -5.05 -15.27 -17.86
N LYS A 85 -5.09 -16.59 -17.62
CA LYS A 85 -6.01 -17.23 -16.67
C LYS A 85 -5.23 -17.93 -15.58
N LEU A 86 -5.46 -17.49 -14.35
CA LEU A 86 -4.96 -18.18 -13.17
C LEU A 86 -5.66 -19.53 -13.04
N THR A 87 -4.87 -20.54 -12.66
CA THR A 87 -5.39 -21.80 -12.14
C THR A 87 -6.19 -21.55 -10.87
N LEU A 88 -7.03 -22.52 -10.47
CA LEU A 88 -7.78 -22.43 -9.21
C LEU A 88 -6.84 -22.19 -8.02
N LYS A 89 -5.73 -22.92 -7.96
CA LYS A 89 -4.74 -22.81 -6.88
C LYS A 89 -4.12 -21.41 -6.82
N GLU A 90 -3.70 -20.85 -7.96
CA GLU A 90 -3.11 -19.51 -8.01
C GLU A 90 -4.12 -18.44 -7.56
N ARG A 91 -5.38 -18.55 -7.98
CA ARG A 91 -6.43 -17.64 -7.56
C ARG A 91 -6.69 -17.72 -6.06
N GLU A 92 -6.79 -18.93 -5.50
CA GLU A 92 -6.98 -19.13 -4.06
C GLU A 92 -5.80 -18.59 -3.24
N LEU A 93 -4.57 -18.83 -3.70
CA LEU A 93 -3.37 -18.28 -3.06
C LEU A 93 -3.34 -16.75 -3.10
N THR A 94 -3.78 -16.15 -4.21
CA THR A 94 -3.88 -14.69 -4.35
C THR A 94 -4.86 -14.11 -3.33
N VAL A 95 -6.05 -14.69 -3.19
CA VAL A 95 -7.04 -14.27 -2.18
C VAL A 95 -6.47 -14.42 -0.77
N LEU A 96 -5.88 -15.58 -0.44
CA LEU A 96 -5.32 -15.84 0.88
C LEU A 96 -4.14 -14.93 1.22
N ALA A 97 -3.29 -14.60 0.25
CA ALA A 97 -2.19 -13.67 0.44
C ALA A 97 -2.70 -12.26 0.78
N GLY A 98 -3.73 -11.77 0.08
CA GLY A 98 -4.34 -10.48 0.36
C GLY A 98 -5.04 -10.43 1.73
N ASP A 99 -5.74 -11.50 2.11
CA ASP A 99 -6.34 -11.64 3.44
C ASP A 99 -5.28 -11.68 4.54
N TYR A 100 -4.15 -12.39 4.31
CA TYR A 100 -3.03 -12.44 5.25
C TYR A 100 -2.40 -11.06 5.47
N TYR A 101 -2.10 -10.32 4.40
CA TYR A 101 -1.58 -8.95 4.52
C TYR A 101 -2.58 -8.04 5.24
N SER A 102 -3.88 -8.16 4.95
CA SER A 102 -4.93 -7.41 5.66
C SER A 102 -4.94 -7.73 7.16
N ALA A 103 -4.81 -9.00 7.54
CA ALA A 103 -4.74 -9.42 8.94
C ALA A 103 -3.52 -8.84 9.67
N LEU A 104 -2.35 -8.85 9.03
CA LEU A 104 -1.14 -8.23 9.58
C LEU A 104 -1.31 -6.72 9.78
N TYR A 105 -1.90 -6.03 8.80
CA TYR A 105 -2.25 -4.61 8.92
C TYR A 105 -3.14 -4.33 10.14
N TYR A 106 -4.28 -5.01 10.25
CA TYR A 106 -5.23 -4.79 11.34
C TYR A 106 -4.63 -5.12 12.70
N ARG A 107 -3.89 -6.24 12.79
CA ARG A 107 -3.19 -6.65 14.02
C ARG A 107 -2.21 -5.58 14.47
N THR A 108 -1.32 -5.14 13.58
CA THR A 108 -0.28 -4.16 13.94
C THR A 108 -0.89 -2.81 14.32
N MET A 109 -1.93 -2.33 13.63
CA MET A 109 -2.62 -1.09 14.01
C MET A 109 -3.31 -1.20 15.38
N ALA A 110 -3.91 -2.36 15.68
CA ALA A 110 -4.53 -2.61 16.98
C ALA A 110 -3.50 -2.69 18.12
N GLU A 111 -2.39 -3.38 17.91
CA GLU A 111 -1.29 -3.48 18.88
C GLU A 111 -0.66 -2.11 19.20
N LEU A 112 -0.58 -1.23 18.20
CA LEU A 112 -0.07 0.14 18.36
C LEU A 112 -1.11 1.12 18.92
N GLY A 113 -2.39 0.71 19.03
CA GLY A 113 -3.49 1.60 19.40
C GLY A 113 -3.80 2.70 18.37
N MET A 114 -3.34 2.55 17.12
CA MET A 114 -3.41 3.55 16.05
C MET A 114 -4.77 3.54 15.34
N ILE A 115 -5.87 3.56 16.11
CA ILE A 115 -7.22 3.39 15.57
C ILE A 115 -7.64 4.55 14.65
N ASP A 116 -7.19 5.79 14.93
CA ASP A 116 -7.51 6.93 14.09
C ASP A 116 -6.76 6.92 12.76
N LEU A 117 -5.50 6.46 12.77
CA LEU A 117 -4.76 6.21 11.54
C LEU A 117 -5.42 5.08 10.73
N LEU A 118 -5.82 3.98 11.38
CA LEU A 118 -6.55 2.90 10.72
C LEU A 118 -7.80 3.43 10.02
N ARG A 119 -8.61 4.26 10.69
CA ARG A 119 -9.80 4.89 10.07
C ARG A 119 -9.43 5.78 8.89
N ALA A 120 -8.33 6.53 8.98
CA ALA A 120 -7.85 7.36 7.88
C ALA A 120 -7.45 6.53 6.66
N LEU A 121 -6.67 5.47 6.88
CA LEU A 121 -6.27 4.57 5.80
C LEU A 121 -7.47 3.87 5.16
N GLN A 122 -8.48 3.46 5.93
CA GLN A 122 -9.71 2.87 5.37
C GLN A 122 -10.49 3.84 4.47
N ARG A 123 -10.49 5.15 4.76
CA ARG A 123 -11.00 6.15 3.79
C ARG A 123 -10.16 6.19 2.52
N GLY A 124 -8.85 6.07 2.65
CA GLY A 124 -7.93 5.99 1.52
C GLY A 124 -8.18 4.76 0.65
N VAL A 125 -8.39 3.60 1.28
CA VAL A 125 -8.79 2.35 0.62
C VAL A 125 -10.10 2.52 -0.15
N GLN A 126 -11.12 3.08 0.50
CA GLN A 126 -12.41 3.34 -0.14
C GLN A 126 -12.25 4.24 -1.37
N LYS A 127 -11.51 5.34 -1.23
CA LYS A 127 -11.24 6.29 -2.34
C LYS A 127 -10.49 5.60 -3.48
N MET A 128 -9.44 4.85 -3.16
CA MET A 128 -8.65 4.10 -4.14
C MET A 128 -9.51 3.13 -4.94
N ASN A 129 -10.32 2.31 -4.26
CA ASN A 129 -11.16 1.31 -4.93
C ASN A 129 -12.29 1.95 -5.75
N THR A 130 -12.86 3.05 -5.25
CA THR A 130 -13.86 3.83 -6.00
C THR A 130 -13.26 4.39 -7.28
N ALA A 131 -12.06 4.97 -7.20
CA ALA A 131 -11.37 5.53 -8.36
C ALA A 131 -11.02 4.46 -9.41
N LYS A 132 -10.53 3.29 -8.95
CA LYS A 132 -10.29 2.12 -9.81
C LYS A 132 -11.56 1.67 -10.53
N THR A 133 -12.68 1.61 -9.81
CA THR A 133 -13.99 1.27 -10.39
C THR A 133 -14.44 2.31 -11.41
N ASN A 134 -14.26 3.61 -11.12
CA ASN A 134 -14.63 4.68 -12.05
C ASN A 134 -13.84 4.58 -13.37
N ILE A 135 -12.54 4.29 -13.29
CA ILE A 135 -11.70 4.07 -14.47
C ILE A 135 -12.16 2.83 -15.24
N TYR A 136 -12.29 1.69 -14.55
CA TYR A 136 -12.64 0.41 -15.17
C TYR A 136 -14.01 0.45 -15.86
N GLN A 137 -15.00 1.09 -15.24
CA GLN A 137 -16.36 1.23 -15.77
C GLN A 137 -16.52 2.40 -16.74
N LEU A 138 -15.43 3.09 -17.10
CA LEU A 138 -15.43 4.28 -17.96
C LEU A 138 -16.36 5.39 -17.45
N HIS A 139 -16.52 5.51 -16.13
CA HIS A 139 -17.24 6.61 -15.47
C HIS A 139 -16.37 7.88 -15.35
N VAL A 140 -15.68 8.22 -16.43
CA VAL A 140 -14.79 9.39 -16.56
C VAL A 140 -15.18 10.16 -17.82
N SER A 141 -15.33 11.48 -17.71
CA SER A 141 -15.88 12.32 -18.78
C SER A 141 -14.85 13.25 -19.43
N SER A 142 -13.61 13.29 -18.91
CA SER A 142 -12.51 14.13 -19.39
C SER A 142 -11.15 13.54 -19.02
N ASP A 143 -10.10 13.94 -19.75
CA ASP A 143 -8.70 13.62 -19.41
C ASP A 143 -8.35 14.18 -18.02
N GLU A 144 -8.88 15.37 -17.74
CA GLU A 144 -9.16 16.00 -16.44
C GLU A 144 -9.42 15.03 -15.30
N GLN A 145 -10.60 14.43 -15.43
CA GLN A 145 -11.18 13.52 -14.47
C GLN A 145 -10.42 12.19 -14.44
N TYR A 146 -10.02 11.68 -15.60
CA TYR A 146 -9.22 10.45 -15.69
C TYR A 146 -7.91 10.59 -14.91
N ALA A 147 -7.17 11.69 -15.11
CA ALA A 147 -5.92 11.93 -14.40
C ALA A 147 -6.14 12.05 -12.88
N SER A 148 -7.26 12.66 -12.46
CA SER A 148 -7.63 12.74 -11.04
C SER A 148 -7.94 11.37 -10.43
N GLU A 149 -8.76 10.56 -11.11
CA GLU A 149 -9.09 9.21 -10.67
C GLU A 149 -7.84 8.33 -10.67
N PHE A 150 -6.96 8.47 -11.67
CA PHE A 150 -5.73 7.70 -11.76
C PHE A 150 -4.77 8.00 -10.60
N ARG A 151 -4.65 9.27 -10.20
CA ARG A 151 -3.90 9.65 -8.98
C ARG A 151 -4.53 9.05 -7.73
N ALA A 152 -5.86 9.11 -7.60
CA ALA A 152 -6.56 8.53 -6.45
C ALA A 152 -6.40 6.99 -6.38
N ALA A 153 -6.51 6.31 -7.52
CA ALA A 153 -6.28 4.88 -7.66
C ALA A 153 -4.83 4.46 -7.32
N SER A 154 -3.87 5.37 -7.50
CA SER A 154 -2.45 5.09 -7.26
C SER A 154 -1.99 5.43 -5.84
N ALA A 155 -2.55 6.48 -5.22
CA ALA A 155 -1.94 7.09 -4.04
C ALA A 155 -2.91 7.44 -2.89
N ALA A 156 -4.22 7.20 -2.99
CA ALA A 156 -5.18 7.68 -1.98
C ALA A 156 -4.90 7.17 -0.54
N ILE A 157 -4.40 5.94 -0.38
CA ILE A 157 -3.98 5.42 0.94
C ILE A 157 -2.83 6.25 1.51
N PHE A 158 -1.80 6.49 0.68
CA PHE A 158 -0.67 7.33 1.05
C PHE A 158 -1.11 8.76 1.38
N SER A 159 -2.04 9.33 0.61
CA SER A 159 -2.52 10.71 0.83
C SER A 159 -3.23 10.87 2.17
N GLU A 160 -4.03 9.88 2.60
CA GLU A 160 -4.62 9.88 3.94
C GLU A 160 -3.56 9.70 5.04
N PHE A 161 -2.54 8.85 4.81
CA PHE A 161 -1.42 8.67 5.73
C PHE A 161 -0.64 9.98 5.94
N ALA A 162 -0.19 10.62 4.86
CA ALA A 162 0.59 11.84 4.91
C ALA A 162 -0.21 12.99 5.55
N ARG A 163 -1.51 13.09 5.25
CA ARG A 163 -2.42 14.06 5.87
C ARG A 163 -2.58 13.82 7.37
N TYR A 164 -2.70 12.56 7.80
CA TYR A 164 -2.77 12.21 9.23
C TYR A 164 -1.53 12.70 10.00
N PHE A 165 -0.34 12.59 9.39
CA PHE A 165 0.91 13.11 9.98
C PHE A 165 1.19 14.59 9.68
N GLY A 166 0.16 15.35 9.24
CA GLY A 166 0.22 16.80 9.11
C GLY A 166 1.08 17.30 7.94
N LYS A 167 1.29 16.49 6.90
CA LYS A 167 1.99 16.96 5.70
C LYS A 167 1.12 17.92 4.89
N THR A 168 1.79 18.86 4.23
CA THR A 168 1.14 19.89 3.41
C THR A 168 0.57 19.29 2.12
N ASP A 169 -0.45 19.94 1.56
CA ASP A 169 -1.03 19.52 0.29
C ASP A 169 0.01 19.52 -0.85
N ALA A 170 0.99 20.43 -0.81
CA ALA A 170 2.09 20.45 -1.77
C ALA A 170 2.98 19.19 -1.69
N PHE A 171 3.28 18.70 -0.48
CA PHE A 171 4.02 17.45 -0.28
C PHE A 171 3.22 16.25 -0.78
N ILE A 172 1.94 16.20 -0.42
CA ILE A 172 1.03 15.12 -0.82
C ILE A 172 0.91 15.08 -2.33
N LEU A 173 0.64 16.22 -2.98
CA LEU A 173 0.48 16.32 -4.42
C LEU A 173 1.76 15.89 -5.16
N LEU A 174 2.94 16.30 -4.70
CA LEU A 174 4.21 15.88 -5.31
C LEU A 174 4.38 14.35 -5.25
N ALA A 175 4.13 13.74 -4.10
CA ALA A 175 4.23 12.31 -3.92
C ALA A 175 3.18 11.55 -4.75
N GLU A 176 1.94 12.04 -4.83
CA GLU A 176 0.89 11.45 -5.69
C GLU A 176 1.33 11.39 -7.16
N HIS A 177 1.96 12.45 -7.68
CA HIS A 177 2.48 12.45 -9.06
C HIS A 177 3.59 11.42 -9.25
N VAL A 178 4.55 11.34 -8.33
CA VAL A 178 5.66 10.37 -8.41
C VAL A 178 5.13 8.93 -8.39
N LEU A 179 4.21 8.63 -7.48
CA LEU A 179 3.63 7.30 -7.36
C LEU A 179 2.76 6.93 -8.57
N ALA A 180 1.99 7.87 -9.10
CA ALA A 180 1.16 7.64 -10.29
C ALA A 180 2.00 7.38 -11.55
N LEU A 181 3.08 8.16 -11.76
CA LEU A 181 3.98 7.98 -12.92
C LEU A 181 4.65 6.60 -12.95
N LYS A 182 4.92 6.01 -11.78
CA LYS A 182 5.47 4.67 -11.68
C LYS A 182 4.49 3.57 -12.10
N LYS A 183 3.19 3.79 -11.93
CA LYS A 183 2.15 2.83 -12.36
C LYS A 183 1.80 2.92 -13.85
N THR A 184 2.38 3.89 -14.59
CA THR A 184 2.14 4.10 -16.03
C THR A 184 3.21 3.48 -16.95
N VAL A 185 4.26 2.89 -16.37
CA VAL A 185 5.39 2.24 -17.06
C VAL A 185 5.40 0.75 -16.73
#